data_AF-Q3KZ72-F1
#
_entry.id   AF-Q3KZ72-F1
#
_cell.length_a   1.000
_cell.length_b   1.000
_cell.length_c   1.000
_cell.angle_alpha   90.00
_cell.angle_beta   90.00
_cell.angle_gamma   90.00
#
_symmetry.space_group_name_H-M   'P 1'
#
loop_
_entity.id
_entity.type
_entity.pdbx_description
1 polymer ?
#
loop_
_entity_poly.entity_id
_entity_poly.type
_entity_poly.pdbx_seq_one_letter_code
_entity_poly.pdbx_strand_id
1 'polypeptide(L)'
;MDEFEESSISSWREINNTFTTIPLVHVTPECSLLDASRMLLQYRFHRLPIIDTIHGNALHILTHKRILKYLHLNRHHLPPVKFMLKSLNDLKLGTYIPHVQTITKQTTIIEALRLFLKYQVSCLPLVDD
;
A
#
# COMPACT_ATOMS: atom_id res chain seq x y z
N MET A 1 -3.08 31.08 1.18
CA MET A 1 -3.59 29.82 1.77
C MET A 1 -4.70 29.29 0.86
N ASP A 2 -5.58 30.19 0.42
CA ASP A 2 -6.70 29.96 -0.52
C ASP A 2 -6.32 29.28 -1.85
N GLU A 3 -5.17 29.64 -2.46
CA GLU A 3 -4.72 29.07 -3.74
C GLU A 3 -4.48 27.56 -3.71
N PHE A 4 -4.11 27.01 -2.54
CA PHE A 4 -3.89 25.57 -2.37
C PHE A 4 -5.21 24.79 -2.25
N GLU A 5 -6.24 25.43 -1.69
CA GLU A 5 -7.56 24.82 -1.46
C GLU A 5 -8.41 24.83 -2.75
N GLU A 6 -8.19 25.80 -3.64
CA GLU A 6 -8.87 25.92 -4.94
C GLU A 6 -8.21 25.11 -6.06
N SER A 7 -6.99 24.62 -5.84
CA SER A 7 -6.22 23.89 -6.86
C SER A 7 -6.81 22.53 -7.18
N SER A 8 -6.98 22.26 -8.48
CA SER A 8 -7.49 20.96 -8.97
C SER A 8 -6.47 19.83 -8.82
N ILE A 9 -6.92 18.57 -8.75
CA ILE A 9 -6.03 17.39 -8.71
C ILE A 9 -5.11 17.36 -9.95
N SER A 10 -5.60 17.77 -11.12
CA SER A 10 -4.79 17.90 -12.34
C SER A 10 -3.64 18.88 -12.15
N SER A 11 -3.91 20.07 -11.59
CA SER A 11 -2.89 21.08 -11.30
C SER A 11 -1.84 20.55 -10.31
N TRP A 12 -2.27 19.84 -9.26
CA TRP A 12 -1.37 19.18 -8.31
C TRP A 12 -0.46 18.14 -8.97
N ARG A 13 -0.97 17.37 -9.95
CA ARG A 13 -0.17 16.37 -10.67
C ARG A 13 0.87 17.01 -11.59
N GLU A 14 0.56 18.16 -12.19
CA GLU A 14 1.49 18.91 -13.05
C GLU A 14 2.63 19.53 -12.25
N ILE A 15 2.37 20.05 -11.05
CA ILE A 15 3.39 20.61 -10.16
C ILE A 15 4.39 19.53 -9.71
N ASN A 16 3.93 18.28 -9.60
CA ASN A 16 4.69 17.19 -8.99
C ASN A 16 5.65 16.46 -9.94
N ASN A 17 6.13 17.12 -11.01
CA ASN A 17 7.01 16.55 -12.05
C ASN A 17 8.33 15.94 -11.53
N THR A 18 8.69 16.20 -10.27
CA THR A 18 9.89 15.63 -9.60
C THR A 18 9.71 14.17 -9.19
N PHE A 19 8.47 13.69 -9.02
CA PHE A 19 8.19 12.27 -8.76
C PHE A 19 7.93 11.56 -10.08
N THR A 20 8.67 10.47 -10.33
CA THR A 20 8.56 9.63 -11.52
C THR A 20 7.11 9.44 -11.95
N THR A 21 6.80 9.81 -13.19
CA THR A 21 5.52 9.62 -13.86
C THR A 21 5.30 8.14 -14.15
N ILE A 22 5.18 7.33 -13.10
CA ILE A 22 4.74 5.95 -13.24
C ILE A 22 3.31 6.05 -13.82
N PRO A 23 3.07 5.51 -15.03
CA PRO A 23 1.75 5.52 -15.61
C PRO A 23 0.79 4.76 -14.69
N LEU A 24 -0.50 5.03 -14.78
CA LEU A 24 -1.49 4.36 -13.94
C LEU A 24 -1.43 2.84 -14.14
N VAL A 25 -0.85 2.15 -13.15
CA VAL A 25 -0.81 0.69 -13.12
C VAL A 25 -2.19 0.19 -12.69
N HIS A 26 -2.80 -0.66 -13.50
CA HIS A 26 -4.11 -1.24 -13.28
C HIS A 26 -4.14 -2.69 -13.77
N VAL A 27 -5.20 -3.42 -13.43
CA VAL A 27 -5.46 -4.77 -13.94
C VAL A 27 -6.87 -4.85 -14.51
N THR A 28 -7.10 -5.83 -15.40
CA THR A 28 -8.45 -6.14 -15.89
C THR A 28 -9.17 -7.10 -14.93
N PRO A 29 -10.51 -7.22 -15.00
CA PRO A 29 -11.28 -8.11 -14.14
C PRO A 29 -10.92 -9.60 -14.30
N GLU A 30 -10.39 -10.00 -15.45
CA GLU A 30 -9.99 -11.37 -15.79
C GLU A 30 -8.60 -11.72 -15.23
N CYS A 31 -7.86 -10.72 -14.72
CA CYS A 31 -6.55 -10.92 -14.12
C CYS A 31 -6.64 -11.78 -12.85
N SER A 32 -5.70 -12.71 -12.69
CA SER A 32 -5.67 -13.58 -11.51
C SER A 32 -5.36 -12.78 -10.23
N LEU A 33 -5.91 -13.21 -9.09
CA LEU A 33 -5.56 -12.61 -7.80
C LEU A 33 -4.07 -12.74 -7.48
N LEU A 34 -3.39 -13.78 -7.99
CA LEU A 34 -1.96 -13.97 -7.82
C LEU A 34 -1.17 -12.87 -8.55
N ASP A 35 -1.52 -12.59 -9.80
CA ASP A 35 -0.83 -11.58 -10.60
C ASP A 35 -1.13 -10.18 -10.09
N ALA A 36 -2.38 -9.91 -9.71
CA ALA A 36 -2.75 -8.67 -9.03
C ALA A 36 -1.98 -8.48 -7.71
N SER A 37 -1.78 -9.55 -6.92
CA SER A 37 -0.98 -9.50 -5.68
C SER A 37 0.50 -9.25 -5.96
N ARG A 38 1.06 -9.86 -7.00
CA ARG A 38 2.44 -9.62 -7.45
C ARG A 38 2.64 -8.18 -7.87
N MET A 39 1.70 -7.59 -8.60
CA MET A 39 1.76 -6.18 -9.02
C MET A 39 1.75 -5.24 -7.81
N LEU A 40 0.87 -5.48 -6.82
CA LEU A 40 0.86 -4.70 -5.58
C LEU A 40 2.22 -4.74 -4.86
N LEU A 41 2.90 -5.89 -4.84
CA LEU A 41 4.21 -6.05 -4.21
C LEU A 41 5.34 -5.41 -5.03
N GLN A 42 5.37 -5.66 -6.34
CA GLN A 42 6.41 -5.19 -7.26
C GLN A 42 6.46 -3.66 -7.31
N TYR A 43 5.29 -3.02 -7.43
CA TYR A 43 5.20 -1.56 -7.49
C TYR A 43 5.10 -0.91 -6.11
N ARG A 44 5.10 -1.70 -5.03
CA ARG A 44 4.89 -1.24 -3.64
C ARG A 44 3.63 -0.40 -3.46
N PHE A 45 2.57 -0.72 -4.21
CA PHE A 45 1.29 -0.04 -4.10
C PHE A 45 0.42 -0.68 -3.03
N HIS A 46 -0.36 0.15 -2.34
CA HIS A 46 -1.38 -0.32 -1.41
C HIS A 46 -2.76 -0.51 -2.07
N ARG A 47 -2.93 0.06 -3.27
CA ARG A 47 -4.19 0.14 -4.02
C ARG A 47 -3.91 -0.15 -5.48
N LEU A 48 -4.63 -1.11 -6.06
CA LEU A 48 -4.52 -1.49 -7.47
C LEU A 48 -5.91 -1.37 -8.12
N PRO A 49 -6.12 -0.41 -9.03
CA PRO A 49 -7.37 -0.28 -9.77
C PRO A 49 -7.65 -1.51 -10.65
N ILE A 50 -8.90 -1.94 -10.65
CA ILE A 50 -9.46 -2.90 -11.59
C ILE A 50 -10.28 -2.11 -12.60
N ILE A 51 -9.85 -2.12 -13.85
CA ILE A 51 -10.45 -1.34 -14.94
C ILE A 51 -10.91 -2.30 -16.02
N ASP A 52 -12.17 -2.16 -16.44
CA ASP A 52 -12.68 -2.79 -17.65
C ASP A 52 -12.16 -2.02 -18.87
N THR A 53 -11.25 -2.62 -19.63
CA THR A 53 -10.63 -2.00 -20.80
C THR A 53 -11.56 -1.91 -22.01
N ILE A 54 -12.68 -2.63 -22.02
CA ILE A 54 -13.65 -2.60 -23.13
C ILE A 54 -14.47 -1.30 -23.06
N HIS A 55 -14.97 -0.96 -21.87
CA HIS A 55 -15.82 0.23 -21.66
C HIS A 55 -15.08 1.40 -21.00
N GLY A 56 -13.86 1.19 -20.49
CA GLY A 56 -13.07 2.19 -19.75
C GLY A 56 -13.53 2.39 -18.29
N ASN A 57 -14.39 1.51 -17.77
CA ASN A 57 -14.98 1.68 -16.44
C ASN A 57 -14.04 1.23 -15.32
N ALA A 58 -13.87 2.07 -14.30
CA ALA A 58 -13.21 1.67 -13.06
C ALA A 58 -14.19 0.83 -12.20
N LEU A 59 -13.96 -0.48 -12.13
CA LEU A 59 -14.88 -1.40 -11.45
C LEU A 59 -14.64 -1.47 -9.94
N HIS A 60 -13.37 -1.51 -9.52
CA HIS A 60 -13.02 -1.69 -8.11
C HIS A 60 -11.57 -1.23 -7.83
N ILE A 61 -11.25 -0.90 -6.57
CA ILE A 61 -9.86 -0.74 -6.08
C ILE A 61 -9.47 -1.93 -5.20
N LEU A 62 -8.57 -2.78 -5.68
CA LEU A 62 -8.06 -3.93 -4.93
C LEU A 62 -7.01 -3.47 -3.90
N THR A 63 -7.03 -4.08 -2.71
CA THR A 63 -6.08 -3.77 -1.63
C THR A 63 -5.57 -5.05 -0.98
N HIS A 64 -4.37 -4.99 -0.38
CA HIS A 64 -3.80 -6.09 0.42
C HIS A 64 -4.79 -6.64 1.45
N LYS A 65 -5.50 -5.76 2.17
CA LYS A 65 -6.51 -6.13 3.18
C LYS A 65 -7.64 -6.97 2.60
N ARG A 66 -8.13 -6.63 1.39
CA ARG A 66 -9.22 -7.38 0.75
C ARG A 66 -8.77 -8.75 0.26
N ILE A 67 -7.57 -8.84 -0.31
CA ILE A 67 -6.96 -10.10 -0.72
C ILE A 67 -6.81 -11.02 0.50
N LEU A 68 -6.22 -10.53 1.59
CA LEU A 68 -6.07 -11.30 2.83
C LEU A 68 -7.43 -11.71 3.43
N LYS A 69 -8.43 -10.82 3.43
CA LYS A 69 -9.79 -11.16 3.88
C LYS A 69 -10.40 -12.29 3.04
N TYR A 70 -10.25 -12.23 1.72
CA TYR A 70 -10.72 -13.27 0.82
C TYR A 70 -10.04 -14.61 1.09
N LEU A 71 -8.70 -14.63 1.23
CA LEU A 71 -7.95 -15.84 1.57
C LEU A 71 -8.38 -16.42 2.93
N HIS A 72 -8.59 -15.57 3.92
CA HIS A 72 -9.05 -16.00 5.25
C HIS A 72 -10.45 -16.63 5.21
N LEU A 73 -11.39 -16.03 4.48
CA LEU A 73 -12.75 -16.55 4.34
C LEU A 73 -12.77 -17.89 3.59
N ASN A 74 -11.87 -18.08 2.63
CA ASN A 74 -11.78 -19.31 1.82
C ASN A 74 -10.72 -20.31 2.32
N ARG A 75 -10.18 -20.12 3.54
CA ARG A 75 -9.07 -20.92 4.08
C ARG A 75 -9.31 -22.42 4.10
N HIS A 76 -10.58 -22.84 4.21
CA HIS A 76 -10.96 -24.26 4.22
C HIS A 76 -10.83 -24.94 2.86
N HIS A 77 -10.78 -24.16 1.77
CA HIS A 77 -10.54 -24.62 0.40
C HIS A 77 -9.06 -24.53 0.00
N LEU A 78 -8.21 -23.95 0.85
CA LEU A 78 -6.78 -23.83 0.60
C LEU A 78 -6.05 -25.05 1.18
N PRO A 79 -4.99 -25.54 0.51
CA PRO A 79 -4.20 -26.64 1.06
C PRO A 79 -3.56 -26.22 2.39
N PRO A 80 -3.46 -27.14 3.37
CA PRO A 80 -2.80 -26.85 4.63
C PRO A 80 -1.32 -26.52 4.38
N VAL A 81 -0.91 -25.35 4.84
CA VAL A 81 0.45 -24.83 4.65
C VAL A 81 1.25 -24.93 5.94
N LYS A 82 2.30 -25.76 5.93
CA LYS A 82 3.15 -26.03 7.11
C LYS A 82 3.76 -24.77 7.73
N PHE A 83 3.98 -23.73 6.92
CA PHE A 83 4.58 -22.48 7.40
C PHE A 83 3.64 -21.69 8.32
N MET A 84 2.32 -21.91 8.29
CA MET A 84 1.36 -21.20 9.15
C MET A 84 1.47 -21.60 10.63
N LEU A 85 2.19 -22.69 10.93
CA LEU A 85 2.46 -23.16 12.30
C LEU A 85 3.76 -22.60 12.88
N LYS A 86 4.57 -21.89 12.08
CA LYS A 86 5.84 -21.31 12.51
C LYS A 86 5.63 -19.96 13.18
N SER A 87 6.53 -19.57 14.08
CA SER A 87 6.51 -18.23 14.66
C SER A 87 6.91 -17.17 13.62
N LEU A 88 6.53 -15.91 13.86
CA LEU A 88 6.95 -14.79 13.00
C LEU A 88 8.49 -14.66 12.93
N ASN A 89 9.17 -14.97 14.04
CA ASN A 89 10.63 -14.93 14.13
C ASN A 89 11.28 -16.02 13.25
N ASP A 90 10.74 -17.24 13.27
CA ASP A 90 11.25 -18.34 12.42
C ASP A 90 11.05 -18.06 10.93
N LEU A 91 9.96 -17.37 10.59
CA LEU A 91 9.65 -16.95 9.21
C LEU A 91 10.42 -15.71 8.79
N LYS A 92 11.05 -14.99 9.73
CA LYS A 92 11.66 -13.67 9.51
C LYS A 92 10.68 -12.71 8.82
N LEU A 93 9.41 -12.75 9.24
CA LEU A 93 8.32 -12.00 8.61
C LEU A 93 8.13 -10.65 9.32
N GLY A 94 8.50 -9.57 8.64
CA GLY A 94 8.31 -8.20 9.11
C GLY A 94 9.61 -7.39 9.14
N THR A 95 9.50 -6.15 9.60
CA THR A 95 10.65 -5.26 9.85
C THR A 95 10.88 -5.18 11.35
N TYR A 96 12.13 -5.35 11.78
CA TYR A 96 12.53 -5.38 13.20
C TYR A 96 13.45 -4.20 13.55
N ILE A 97 13.56 -3.89 14.84
CA ILE A 97 14.49 -2.89 15.39
C ILE A 97 15.93 -3.23 14.95
N PRO A 98 16.77 -2.25 14.58
CA PRO A 98 16.55 -0.79 14.65
C PRO A 98 15.92 -0.17 13.40
N HIS A 99 15.38 -0.96 12.47
CA HIS A 99 14.88 -0.46 11.18
C HIS A 99 13.43 0.04 11.22
N VAL A 100 12.70 -0.23 12.32
CA VAL A 100 11.36 0.30 12.55
C VAL A 100 11.46 1.78 12.90
N GLN A 101 10.77 2.62 12.14
CA GLN A 101 10.72 4.06 12.37
C GLN A 101 9.62 4.38 13.36
N THR A 102 9.97 5.00 14.48
CA THR A 102 9.04 5.41 15.54
C THR A 102 9.04 6.92 15.72
N ILE A 103 8.01 7.44 16.36
CA ILE A 103 7.88 8.84 16.75
C ILE A 103 7.51 8.92 18.24
N THR A 104 7.76 10.07 18.86
CA THR A 104 7.37 10.35 20.25
C THR A 104 6.32 11.44 20.31
N LYS A 105 5.76 11.72 21.49
CA LYS A 105 4.73 12.76 21.67
C LYS A 105 5.23 14.17 21.35
N GLN A 106 6.54 14.36 21.36
CA GLN A 106 7.25 15.60 21.06
C GLN A 106 7.49 15.77 19.55
N THR A 107 7.36 14.70 18.75
CA THR A 107 7.51 14.76 17.30
C THR A 107 6.36 15.56 16.68
N THR A 108 6.69 16.59 15.91
CA THR A 108 5.69 17.42 15.23
C THR A 108 5.06 16.69 14.04
N ILE A 109 3.85 17.10 13.64
CA ILE A 109 3.17 16.52 12.48
C ILE A 109 4.00 16.68 11.21
N ILE A 110 4.65 17.83 11.03
CA ILE A 110 5.49 18.08 9.84
C ILE A 110 6.71 17.14 9.79
N GLU A 111 7.30 16.81 10.94
CA GLU A 111 8.36 15.81 11.02
C GLU A 111 7.84 14.42 10.68
N ALA A 112 6.68 14.03 11.22
CA ALA A 112 6.03 12.75 10.86
C ALA A 112 5.76 12.65 9.34
N LEU A 113 5.28 13.73 8.70
CA LEU A 113 5.11 13.79 7.24
C LEU A 113 6.42 13.60 6.48
N ARG A 114 7.52 14.22 6.95
CA ARG A 114 8.86 14.03 6.36
C ARG A 114 9.33 12.58 6.52
N LEU A 115 9.05 11.94 7.65
CA LEU A 115 9.37 10.53 7.89
C LEU A 115 8.58 9.61 6.95
N PHE A 116 7.29 9.87 6.73
CA PHE A 116 6.49 9.15 5.74
C PHE A 116 7.09 9.22 4.34
N LEU A 117 7.50 10.41 3.90
CA LEU A 117 8.13 10.61 2.59
C LEU A 117 9.50 9.92 2.49
N LYS A 118 10.32 10.05 3.53
CA LYS A 118 11.68 9.50 3.58
C LYS A 118 11.70 7.97 3.56
N TYR A 119 10.86 7.34 4.39
CA TYR A 119 10.89 5.89 4.60
C TYR A 119 9.81 5.13 3.83
N GLN A 120 8.90 5.85 3.16
CA GLN A 120 7.80 5.27 2.37
C GLN A 120 6.98 4.23 3.16
N VAL A 121 6.72 4.55 4.43
CA VAL A 121 5.90 3.71 5.32
C VAL A 121 4.47 4.25 5.38
N SER A 122 3.52 3.37 5.68
CA SER A 122 2.11 3.74 5.81
C SER A 122 1.70 4.16 7.22
N CYS A 123 2.55 3.89 8.21
CA CYS A 123 2.29 4.19 9.62
C CYS A 123 3.62 4.40 10.36
N LEU A 124 3.60 5.25 11.37
CA LEU A 124 4.68 5.48 12.32
C LEU A 124 4.14 5.17 13.73
N PRO A 125 4.66 4.15 14.43
CA PRO A 125 4.26 3.88 15.81
C PRO A 125 4.68 5.04 16.73
N LEU A 126 3.74 5.47 17.57
CA LEU A 126 4.01 6.41 18.66
C LEU A 126 4.46 5.62 19.89
N VAL A 127 5.68 5.87 20.35
CA VAL A 127 6.27 5.24 21.53
C VAL A 127 6.49 6.29 22.62
N ASP A 128 6.55 5.84 23.87
CA ASP A 128 7.03 6.63 24.99
C ASP A 128 8.56 6.78 24.96
N ASP A 129 9.04 7.71 25.80
CA ASP A 129 10.46 7.92 26.07
C ASP A 129 10.99 6.85 27.03
#